data_AF-A0A7Y5TZ28-F1
#
_entry.id   AF-A0A7Y5TZ28-F1
#
_cell.length_a   1.000
_cell.length_b   1.000
_cell.length_c   1.000
_cell.angle_alpha   90.00
_cell.angle_beta   90.00
_cell.angle_gamma   90.00
#
_symmetry.space_group_name_H-M   'P 1'
#
loop_
_entity.id
_entity.type
_entity.pdbx_description
1 polymer ?
#
loop_
_entity_poly.entity_id
_entity_poly.type
_entity_poly.pdbx_seq_one_letter_code
_entity_poly.pdbx_strand_id
1 'polypeptide(L)'
;MFRKLIETTTIEVDGRVYVAHYFEQKTARGARRYSCEIVLDAGDRIILDDDTMTSLEAKVARLAPATVYSRALAGRGSEAA
;
A
#
# COMPACT_ATOMS: atom_id res chain seq x y z
N MET A 1 0.80 15.18 13.10
CA MET A 1 -0.16 15.25 11.97
C MET A 1 -1.00 14.00 11.98
N PHE A 2 -2.31 14.13 11.82
CA PHE A 2 -3.26 13.01 11.86
C PHE A 2 -3.51 12.49 10.43
N ARG A 3 -3.45 11.17 10.25
CA ARG A 3 -3.83 10.48 9.01
C ARG A 3 -5.24 9.93 9.20
N LYS A 4 -6.19 10.38 8.37
CA LYS A 4 -7.57 9.92 8.41
C LYS A 4 -7.70 8.71 7.49
N LEU A 5 -8.10 7.56 8.03
CA LEU A 5 -8.50 6.41 7.21
C LEU A 5 -9.74 6.79 6.40
N ILE A 6 -9.68 6.62 5.08
CA ILE A 6 -10.77 6.93 4.16
C ILE A 6 -11.44 5.65 3.69
N GLU A 7 -10.63 4.64 3.36
CA GLU A 7 -11.10 3.42 2.72
C GLU A 7 -10.21 2.24 3.10
N THR A 8 -10.84 1.06 3.17
CA THR A 8 -10.17 -0.23 3.27
C THR A 8 -10.64 -1.10 2.11
N THR A 9 -9.70 -1.67 1.37
CA THR A 9 -9.98 -2.59 0.27
C THR A 9 -9.09 -3.83 0.34
N THR A 10 -9.27 -4.75 -0.60
CA THR A 10 -8.46 -5.95 -0.75
C THR A 10 -7.81 -6.02 -2.12
N ILE A 11 -6.57 -6.49 -2.17
CA ILE A 11 -5.83 -6.73 -3.40
C ILE A 11 -5.52 -8.23 -3.46
N GLU A 12 -5.92 -8.88 -4.54
CA GLU A 12 -5.56 -10.27 -4.80
C GLU A 12 -4.29 -10.34 -5.66
N VAL A 13 -3.30 -11.08 -5.17
CA VAL A 13 -2.05 -11.35 -5.89
C VAL A 13 -1.68 -12.81 -5.69
N ASP A 14 -1.59 -13.56 -6.78
CA ASP A 14 -1.18 -14.98 -6.78
C ASP A 14 -2.02 -15.84 -5.80
N GLY A 15 -3.35 -15.66 -5.83
CA GLY A 15 -4.29 -16.37 -4.96
C GLY A 15 -4.24 -16.00 -3.47
N ARG A 16 -3.45 -14.97 -3.11
CA ARG A 16 -3.38 -14.42 -1.76
C ARG A 16 -4.06 -13.05 -1.73
N VAL A 17 -4.80 -12.80 -0.65
CA VAL A 17 -5.51 -11.55 -0.43
C VAL A 17 -4.73 -10.69 0.56
N TYR A 18 -4.46 -9.44 0.18
CA TYR A 18 -3.79 -8.44 0.99
C TYR A 18 -4.73 -7.28 1.28
N VAL A 19 -4.68 -6.74 2.49
CA VAL A 19 -5.49 -5.59 2.87
C VAL A 19 -4.76 -4.31 2.48
N ALA A 20 -5.48 -3.39 1.85
CA ALA A 20 -4.99 -2.06 1.50
C ALA A 20 -5.81 -0.98 2.21
N HIS A 21 -5.12 -0.11 2.96
CA HIS A 21 -5.71 0.99 3.70
C HIS A 21 -5.35 2.32 3.05
N TYR A 22 -6.34 3.13 2.70
CA TYR A 22 -6.15 4.46 2.15
C TYR A 22 -6.35 5.52 3.21
N PHE A 23 -5.41 6.47 3.27
CA PHE A 23 -5.43 7.57 4.20
C PHE A 23 -5.36 8.92 3.50
N GLU A 24 -6.01 9.93 4.08
CA GLU A 24 -5.82 11.33 3.75
C GLU A 24 -5.07 12.03 4.89
N GLN A 25 -4.15 12.90 4.51
CA GLN A 25 -3.45 13.80 5.41
C GLN A 25 -3.48 15.22 4.86
N LYS A 26 -3.68 16.20 5.74
CA LYS A 26 -3.43 17.61 5.43
C LYS A 26 -2.01 18.00 5.81
N THR A 27 -1.30 18.61 4.87
CA THR A 27 0.03 19.20 5.08
C THR A 27 -0.06 20.50 5.88
N ALA A 28 1.06 20.98 6.40
CA ALA A 28 1.11 22.21 7.19
C ALA A 28 0.70 23.45 6.37
N ARG A 29 0.87 23.36 5.05
CA ARG A 29 0.47 24.39 4.07
C ARG A 29 -0.97 24.21 3.57
N GLY A 30 -1.74 23.27 4.12
CA GLY A 30 -3.15 23.04 3.79
C GLY A 30 -3.41 22.13 2.59
N ALA A 31 -2.39 21.72 1.82
CA ALA A 31 -2.54 20.75 0.73
C ALA A 31 -2.91 19.36 1.27
N ARG A 32 -3.68 18.58 0.49
CA ARG A 32 -3.99 17.18 0.80
C ARG A 32 -2.95 16.25 0.20
N ARG A 33 -2.65 15.17 0.93
CA ARG A 33 -1.78 14.06 0.54
C ARG A 33 -2.54 12.78 0.83
N TYR A 34 -2.40 11.82 -0.07
CA TYR A 34 -3.04 10.52 0.02
C TYR A 34 -1.96 9.44 0.12
N SER A 35 -2.21 8.42 0.93
CA SER A 35 -1.29 7.29 1.07
C SER A 35 -2.07 5.99 1.11
N CYS A 36 -1.57 4.95 0.46
CA CYS A 36 -2.09 3.58 0.54
C CYS A 36 -1.06 2.70 1.24
N GLU A 37 -1.49 2.00 2.29
CA GLU A 37 -0.69 1.00 2.99
C GLU A 37 -1.22 -0.40 2.68
N ILE A 38 -0.44 -1.20 1.96
CA ILE A 38 -0.72 -2.61 1.68
C ILE A 38 -0.04 -3.44 2.77
N VAL A 39 -0.83 -4.15 3.56
CA VAL A 39 -0.36 -4.95 4.70
C VAL A 39 0.05 -6.34 4.21
N LEU A 40 1.33 -6.68 4.35
CA LEU A 40 1.87 -7.98 3.98
C LEU A 40 1.92 -8.94 5.17
N ASP A 41 2.36 -8.43 6.33
CA ASP A 41 2.33 -9.13 7.62
C ASP A 41 2.23 -8.12 8.79
N ALA A 42 2.48 -8.58 10.03
CA ALA A 42 2.37 -7.74 11.22
C ALA A 42 3.37 -6.56 11.27
N GLY A 43 4.51 -6.65 10.58
CA GLY A 43 5.57 -5.64 10.54
C GLY A 43 5.93 -5.13 9.14
N ASP A 44 5.45 -5.78 8.08
CA ASP A 44 5.77 -5.48 6.69
C ASP A 44 4.60 -4.84 5.95
N ARG A 45 4.88 -3.71 5.32
CA ARG A 45 3.93 -2.88 4.60
C ARG A 45 4.58 -2.30 3.35
N ILE A 46 3.84 -2.26 2.27
CA ILE A 46 4.16 -1.41 1.12
C ILE A 46 3.38 -0.12 1.28
N ILE A 47 4.06 1.03 1.18
CA ILE A 47 3.44 2.35 1.29
C ILE A 47 3.60 3.08 -0.03
N LEU A 48 2.49 3.56 -0.57
CA LEU A 48 2.44 4.37 -1.79
C LEU A 48 1.79 5.70 -1.48
N ASP A 49 2.43 6.80 -1.88
CA ASP A 49 1.91 8.15 -1.69
C ASP A 49 1.49 8.77 -3.03
N ASP A 50 0.52 9.67 -3.00
CA ASP A 50 0.15 10.52 -4.11
C ASP A 50 -0.52 11.83 -3.63
N ASP A 51 -0.71 12.77 -4.54
CA ASP A 51 -1.36 14.05 -4.25
C ASP A 51 -2.89 13.97 -4.46
N THR A 52 -3.40 12.92 -5.14
CA THR A 52 -4.84 12.67 -5.31
C THR A 52 -5.22 11.21 -5.08
N MET A 53 -6.47 10.96 -4.69
CA MET A 53 -7.00 9.60 -4.50
C MET A 53 -6.98 8.79 -5.80
N THR A 54 -7.47 9.38 -6.90
CA THR A 54 -7.56 8.69 -8.19
C THR A 54 -6.20 8.29 -8.76
N SER A 55 -5.18 9.16 -8.65
CA SER A 55 -3.82 8.82 -9.08
C SER A 55 -3.20 7.75 -8.18
N LEU A 56 -3.50 7.77 -6.88
CA LEU A 56 -3.07 6.75 -5.93
C LEU A 56 -3.68 5.38 -6.26
N GLU A 57 -4.99 5.29 -6.49
CA GLU A 57 -5.68 4.06 -6.87
C GLU A 57 -5.10 3.46 -8.15
N ALA A 58 -4.91 4.29 -9.19
CA ALA A 58 -4.28 3.86 -10.44
C ALA A 58 -2.84 3.37 -10.22
N LYS A 59 -2.09 4.02 -9.33
CA LYS A 59 -0.73 3.60 -8.95
C LYS A 59 -0.73 2.27 -8.20
N VAL A 60 -1.66 2.09 -7.25
CA VAL A 60 -1.83 0.84 -6.50
C VAL A 60 -2.18 -0.30 -7.46
N ALA A 61 -3.18 -0.13 -8.32
CA ALA A 61 -3.58 -1.15 -9.29
C ALA A 61 -2.43 -1.56 -10.22
N ARG A 62 -1.56 -0.62 -10.61
CA ARG A 62 -0.42 -0.88 -11.49
C ARG A 62 0.78 -1.50 -10.77
N LEU A 63 1.10 -1.05 -9.57
CA LEU A 63 2.36 -1.40 -8.89
C LEU A 63 2.21 -2.49 -7.82
N ALA A 64 1.05 -2.59 -7.17
CA ALA A 64 0.85 -3.51 -6.06
C ALA A 64 1.13 -4.98 -6.44
N PRO A 65 0.62 -5.52 -7.56
CA PRO A 65 0.82 -6.94 -7.87
C PRO A 65 2.30 -7.31 -8.02
N ALA A 66 3.06 -6.54 -8.80
CA ALA A 66 4.47 -6.79 -9.02
C ALA A 66 5.32 -6.57 -7.75
N THR A 67 4.97 -5.57 -6.94
CA THR A 67 5.72 -5.25 -5.71
C THR A 67 5.49 -6.32 -4.64
N VAL A 68 4.24 -6.75 -4.46
CA VAL A 68 3.87 -7.85 -3.55
C VAL A 68 4.58 -9.14 -3.96
N TYR A 69 4.55 -9.47 -5.25
CA TYR A 69 5.21 -10.67 -5.76
C TYR A 69 6.73 -10.64 -5.52
N SER A 70 7.38 -9.50 -5.79
CA SER A 70 8.80 -9.30 -5.52
C SER A 70 9.15 -9.45 -4.03
N ARG A 71 8.34 -8.89 -3.13
CA ARG A 71 8.51 -9.07 -1.68
C ARG A 71 8.33 -10.51 -1.24
N ALA A 72 7.34 -11.21 -1.77
CA ALA A 72 7.12 -12.62 -1.49
C ALA A 72 8.31 -13.50 -1.92
N LEU A 73 8.92 -13.21 -3.09
CA LEU A 73 10.14 -13.90 -3.53
C LEU A 73 11.33 -13.60 -2.61
N ALA A 74 11.51 -12.34 -2.20
CA ALA A 74 12.60 -11.96 -1.30
C ALA A 74 12.47 -12.63 0.08
N GLY A 75 11.26 -12.74 0.63
CA GLY A 75 11.00 -13.41 1.90
C GLY A 75 11.33 -14.91 1.88
N ARG A 76 10.97 -15.61 0.79
CA ARG A 76 11.28 -17.05 0.61
C ARG A 76 12.78 -17.33 0.54
N GLY A 77 13.58 -16.38 0.02
CA GLY A 77 15.04 -16.51 0.00
C GLY A 77 15.67 -16.52 1.39
N SER A 78 15.00 -15.98 2.41
CA SER A 78 15.52 -15.90 3.77
C SER A 78 15.29 -17.17 4.62
N GLU A 79 14.38 -18.07 4.21
CA GLU A 79 14.16 -19.37 4.89
C GLU A 79 15.15 -20.46 4.42
N ALA A 80 15.86 -20.23 3.31
CA ALA A 80 16.79 -21.20 2.72
C ALA A 80 18.27 -20.95 3.12
N ALA A 81 18.53 -20.07 4.09
CA ALA A 81 19.88 -19.67 4.54
C ALA A 81 20.16 -20.06 6.00
#